data_AF-A0A9E4PM30-F1
#
_entry.id   AF-A0A9E4PM30-F1
#
_cell.length_a   1.000
_cell.length_b   1.000
_cell.length_c   1.000
_cell.angle_alpha   90.00
_cell.angle_beta   90.00
_cell.angle_gamma   90.00
#
_symmetry.space_group_name_H-M   'P 1'
#
loop_
_entity.id
_entity.type
_entity.pdbx_description
1 polymer ?
#
loop_
_entity_poly.entity_id
_entity_poly.type
_entity_poly.pdbx_seq_one_letter_code
_entity_poly.pdbx_strand_id
1 'polypeptide(L)' 'MAPQSPRRVLDLIGNTPLVELTHLAPKPGVRIFAKLEGANPGGSVKDRIVLAMVEEAEREGKLKPGATIVEASTGN' A
#
# COMPACT_ATOMS: atom_id res chain seq x y z
N MET A 1 7.59 -4.87 19.95
CA MET A 1 7.88 -6.20 19.36
C MET A 1 8.88 -5.99 18.23
N ALA A 2 9.97 -6.75 18.18
CA ALA A 2 10.82 -6.75 16.99
C ALA A 2 9.99 -7.26 15.79
N PRO A 3 10.08 -6.62 14.60
CA PRO A 3 9.37 -7.11 13.44
C PRO A 3 9.87 -8.52 13.11
N GLN A 4 8.94 -9.48 13.01
CA GLN A 4 9.28 -10.78 12.45
C GLN A 4 9.67 -10.60 10.98
N SER A 5 10.66 -11.35 10.50
CA SER A 5 11.03 -11.31 9.09
C SER A 5 9.82 -11.62 8.20
N PRO A 6 9.50 -10.76 7.22
CA PRO A 6 8.37 -10.98 6.31
C PRO A 6 8.58 -12.29 5.55
N ARG A 7 7.53 -13.11 5.44
CA ARG A 7 7.61 -14.43 4.79
C ARG A 7 7.14 -14.39 3.34
N ARG A 8 6.35 -13.38 2.98
CA ARG A 8 5.80 -13.15 1.64
C ARG A 8 6.01 -11.69 1.24
N VAL A 9 6.07 -11.44 -0.07
CA VAL A 9 6.12 -10.06 -0.61
C VAL A 9 4.92 -9.23 -0.17
N LEU A 10 3.74 -9.85 0.00
CA LEU A 10 2.53 -9.17 0.46
C LEU A 10 2.67 -8.61 1.88
N ASP A 11 3.49 -9.24 2.73
CA ASP A 11 3.74 -8.78 4.09
C ASP A 11 4.57 -7.47 4.13
N LEU A 12 5.15 -7.07 2.99
CA LEU A 12 5.87 -5.81 2.80
C LEU A 12 4.95 -4.65 2.37
N ILE A 13 3.68 -4.91 2.06
CA ILE A 13 2.73 -3.85 1.69
C ILE A 13 2.39 -3.03 2.92
N GLY A 14 2.51 -1.72 2.80
CA GLY A 14 2.29 -0.79 3.90
C GLY A 14 3.56 -0.43 4.66
N ASN A 15 3.41 0.15 5.85
CA ASN A 15 4.53 0.69 6.65
C ASN A 15 5.52 1.58 5.88
N THR A 16 5.03 2.25 4.83
CA THR A 16 5.81 3.10 3.95
C THR A 16 6.35 4.33 4.71
N PRO A 17 7.50 4.88 4.30
CA PRO A 17 8.11 6.03 4.99
C PRO A 17 7.21 7.26 5.02
N LEU A 18 7.30 8.02 6.11
CA LEU A 18 6.78 9.39 6.21
C LEU A 18 7.99 10.33 6.31
N VAL A 19 8.13 11.26 5.37
CA VAL A 19 9.30 12.13 5.23
C VAL A 19 8.87 13.59 5.32
N GLU A 20 9.51 14.38 6.18
CA GLU A 20 9.24 15.82 6.28
C GLU A 20 9.85 16.58 5.09
N LEU A 21 9.06 17.45 4.46
CA LEU A 21 9.48 18.28 3.33
C LEU A 21 9.95 19.65 3.84
N THR A 22 11.21 19.71 4.30
CA THR A 22 11.78 20.88 5.00
C THR A 22 11.88 22.14 4.14
N HIS A 23 11.96 22.03 2.82
CA HIS A 23 12.12 23.15 1.89
C HIS A 23 10.82 23.59 1.19
N LEU A 24 9.68 22.97 1.51
CA LEU A 24 8.38 23.25 0.86
C LEU A 24 7.34 23.86 1.80
N ALA A 25 7.72 24.22 3.03
CA ALA A 25 6.81 24.83 3.99
C ALA A 25 6.33 26.21 3.48
N PRO A 26 5.01 26.42 3.25
CA PRO A 26 4.49 27.65 2.63
C PRO A 26 4.49 28.84 3.59
N LYS A 27 4.54 28.58 4.91
CA LYS A 27 4.50 29.59 5.98
C LYS A 27 5.27 29.09 7.21
N PRO A 28 5.81 29.99 8.03
CA PRO A 28 6.35 29.65 9.34
C PRO A 28 5.33 28.87 10.19
N GLY A 29 5.77 27.81 10.85
CA GLY A 29 4.93 26.97 11.72
C GLY A 29 4.13 25.88 11.02
N VAL A 30 4.13 25.82 9.67
CA VAL A 30 3.50 24.72 8.92
C VAL A 30 4.54 23.65 8.59
N ARG A 31 4.24 22.40 8.95
CA ARG A 31 5.06 21.23 8.60
C ARG A 31 4.33 20.39 7.55
N ILE A 32 5.04 20.02 6.49
CA ILE A 32 4.49 19.18 5.41
C ILE A 32 5.25 17.85 5.41
N PHE A 33 4.53 16.76 5.25
CA PHE A 33 5.10 15.42 5.16
C PHE A 33 4.65 14.72 3.88
N ALA A 34 5.57 14.02 3.22
CA ALA A 34 5.28 13.10 2.14
C ALA A 34 5.15 11.68 2.68
N LYS A 35 4.02 11.03 2.37
CA LYS A 35 3.83 9.59 2.59
C LYS A 35 4.26 8.86 1.33
N LEU A 36 5.38 8.15 1.40
CA LEU A 36 6.05 7.58 0.23
C LEU A 36 5.46 6.23 -0.19
N GLU A 37 4.23 6.24 -0.73
CA GLU A 37 3.53 5.02 -1.17
C GLU A 37 4.18 4.29 -2.35
N GLY A 38 5.09 4.95 -3.07
CA GLY A 38 5.94 4.28 -4.07
C GLY A 38 6.90 3.25 -3.46
N ALA A 39 7.05 3.21 -2.13
CA ALA A 39 7.88 2.24 -1.43
C ALA A 39 7.16 0.90 -1.15
N ASN A 40 5.87 0.77 -1.48
CA ASN A 40 5.23 -0.55 -1.52
C ASN A 40 5.89 -1.41 -2.61
N PRO A 41 5.89 -2.76 -2.50
CA PRO A 41 6.63 -3.65 -3.39
C PRO A 41 6.21 -3.60 -4.87
N GLY A 42 4.94 -3.32 -5.16
CA GLY A 42 4.39 -3.07 -6.49
C GLY A 42 4.60 -1.62 -6.97
N GLY A 43 5.23 -0.78 -6.15
CA GLY A 43 5.66 0.57 -6.53
C GLY A 43 4.56 1.63 -6.45
N SER A 44 3.41 1.33 -5.82
CA SER A 44 2.29 2.27 -5.77
C SER A 44 1.42 2.12 -4.53
N VAL A 45 0.52 3.09 -4.33
CA VAL A 45 -0.50 3.04 -3.26
C VAL A 45 -1.52 1.91 -3.49
N LYS A 46 -1.68 1.44 -4.72
CA LYS A 46 -2.74 0.50 -5.09
C LYS A 46 -2.51 -0.92 -4.57
N ASP A 47 -1.27 -1.27 -4.27
CA ASP A 47 -0.92 -2.47 -3.52
C ASP A 47 -1.80 -2.67 -2.28
N ARG A 48 -2.08 -1.58 -1.55
CA ARG A 48 -2.90 -1.62 -0.33
C ARG A 48 -4.34 -2.02 -0.60
N ILE A 49 -4.98 -1.33 -1.56
CA ILE A 49 -6.41 -1.52 -1.80
C ILE A 49 -6.67 -2.84 -2.51
N VAL A 50 -5.80 -3.23 -3.45
CA VAL A 50 -5.91 -4.52 -4.13
C VAL A 50 -5.74 -5.66 -3.12
N LEU A 51 -4.75 -5.60 -2.22
CA LEU A 51 -4.60 -6.60 -1.16
C LEU A 51 -5.87 -6.68 -0.30
N ALA A 52 -6.35 -5.54 0.20
CA ALA A 52 -7.54 -5.50 1.05
C ALA A 52 -8.80 -6.05 0.34
N MET A 53 -9.01 -5.70 -0.93
CA MET A 53 -10.16 -6.18 -1.72
C MET A 53 -10.10 -7.70 -1.97
N VAL A 54 -8.91 -8.23 -2.27
CA VAL A 54 -8.72 -9.67 -2.51
C VAL A 54 -8.91 -10.43 -1.20
N GLU A 55 -8.28 -10.02 -0.11
CA GLU A 55 -8.42 -10.68 1.21
C GLU A 55 -9.87 -10.64 1.71
N GLU A 56 -10.59 -9.54 1.48
CA GLU A 56 -12.02 -9.44 1.76
C GLU A 56 -12.82 -10.46 0.96
N ALA A 57 -12.64 -10.48 -0.37
CA ALA A 57 -13.38 -11.36 -1.24
C ALA A 57 -13.11 -12.85 -0.94
N GLU A 58 -11.88 -13.21 -0.58
CA GLU A 58 -11.52 -14.55 -0.13
C GLU A 58 -12.21 -14.89 1.21
N ARG A 59 -12.18 -13.97 2.18
CA ARG A 59 -12.80 -14.16 3.49
C ARG A 59 -14.32 -14.31 3.40
N GLU A 60 -14.96 -13.57 2.51
CA GLU A 60 -16.40 -13.67 2.22
C GLU A 60 -16.75 -14.87 1.33
N GLY A 61 -15.76 -15.61 0.81
CA GLY A 61 -15.95 -16.75 -0.10
C GLY A 61 -16.41 -16.37 -1.51
N LYS A 62 -16.36 -15.07 -1.86
CA LYS A 62 -16.66 -14.53 -3.19
C LYS A 62 -15.53 -14.83 -4.19
N LEU A 63 -14.29 -14.87 -3.72
CA LEU A 63 -13.12 -15.26 -4.50
C LEU A 63 -12.64 -16.66 -4.05
N LYS A 64 -12.36 -17.53 -5.01
CA LYS A 64 -11.94 -18.91 -4.77
C LYS A 64 -10.69 -19.25 -5.58
N PRO A 65 -9.89 -20.24 -5.16
CA PRO A 65 -8.75 -20.70 -5.95
C PRO A 65 -9.16 -21.05 -7.39
N GLY A 66 -8.42 -20.52 -8.37
CA GLY A 66 -8.69 -20.69 -9.80
C GLY A 66 -9.73 -19.73 -10.38
N ALA A 67 -10.29 -18.82 -9.60
CA ALA A 67 -11.14 -17.75 -10.12
C ALA A 67 -10.34 -16.71 -10.92
N THR A 68 -11.01 -16.07 -11.88
CA THR A 68 -10.43 -14.98 -12.67
C THR A 68 -10.81 -13.63 -12.06
N ILE A 69 -9.82 -12.76 -11.87
CA ILE A 69 -10.02 -11.36 -11.47
C ILE A 69 -9.99 -10.49 -12.73
N VAL A 70 -10.94 -9.57 -12.83
CA VAL A 70 -10.98 -8.55 -13.88
C VAL A 70 -10.99 -7.18 -13.22
N GLU A 71 -10.07 -6.32 -13.63
CA GLU A 71 -9.99 -4.92 -13.19
C GLU A 71 -10.12 -4.00 -14.40
N ALA A 72 -10.93 -2.95 -14.28
CA ALA A 72 -11.06 -1.90 -15.29
C ALA A 72 -10.25 -0.66 -14.88
N SER A 73 -8.94 -0.73 -15.03
CA SER A 73 -7.99 0.36 -14.77
C SER A 73 -6.93 0.42 -15.87
N THR A 74 -6.34 1.60 -16.09
CA THR A 74 -5.26 1.81 -17.07
C THR A 74 -3.86 1.79 -16.45
N GLY A 75 -3.74 1.47 -15.16
CA GLY A 75 -2.48 1.44 -14.44
C GLY A 75 -2.65 1.00 -13.00
N ASN A 76 -1.57 1.22 -12.21
CA ASN A 76 -1.52 1.00 -10.76
C ASN A 76 -2.87 1.23 -10.15
#